data_AF-A0A4R0PB59-F1
#
_entry.id   AF-A0A4R0PB59-F1
#
_cell.length_a   1.000
_cell.length_b   1.000
_cell.length_c   1.000
_cell.angle_alpha   90.00
_cell.angle_beta   90.00
_cell.angle_gamma   90.00
#
_symmetry.space_group_name_H-M   'P 1'
#
loop_
_entity.id
_entity.type
_entity.pdbx_description
1 polymer ?
#
loop_
_entity_poly.entity_id
_entity_poly.type
_entity_poly.pdbx_seq_one_letter_code
_entity_poly.pdbx_strand_id
1 'polypeptide(L)' 'MSDPDGQIRNLLARCGLDFEPECIEFHKTERIVRTASAGQVRKPVYTVRHWNVATFRAVCALAGGNRGLIAISFAD' A
#
# COMPACT_ATOMS: atom_id res chain seq x y z
N MET A 1 3.94 -5.64 -7.88
CA MET A 1 4.33 -6.80 -7.06
C MET A 1 3.51 -7.96 -7.58
N SER A 2 4.13 -8.91 -8.28
CA SER A 2 3.40 -9.78 -9.21
C SER A 2 2.82 -11.06 -8.60
N ASP A 3 3.20 -11.41 -7.37
CA ASP A 3 2.70 -12.61 -6.67
C ASP A 3 2.68 -12.40 -5.14
N PRO A 4 1.61 -11.82 -4.58
CA PRO A 4 1.46 -11.66 -3.13
C PRO A 4 1.16 -12.98 -2.42
N ASP A 5 0.40 -13.88 -3.06
CA ASP A 5 -0.05 -15.15 -2.48
C ASP A 5 1.12 -16.09 -2.21
N GLY A 6 2.02 -16.26 -3.18
CA GLY A 6 3.23 -17.06 -3.01
C GLY A 6 4.16 -16.52 -1.93
N GLN A 7 4.23 -15.19 -1.79
CA GLN A 7 5.03 -14.54 -0.75
C GLN A 7 4.46 -14.74 0.65
N ILE A 8 3.14 -14.62 0.81
CA ILE A 8 2.45 -14.89 2.09
C ILE A 8 2.69 -16.33 2.53
N ARG A 9 2.55 -17.30 1.62
CA ARG A 9 2.79 -18.73 1.90
C ARG A 9 4.23 -19.00 2.34
N ASN A 10 5.22 -18.40 1.66
CA ASN A 10 6.63 -18.56 2.02
C ASN A 10 6.94 -17.95 3.41
N LEU A 11 6.35 -16.79 3.71
CA LEU A 11 6.47 -16.15 5.02
C LEU A 11 5.92 -17.03 6.14
N LEU A 12 4.72 -17.59 5.96
CA LEU A 12 4.10 -18.49 6.94
C LEU A 12 4.93 -19.76 7.14
N ALA A 13 5.42 -20.38 6.07
CA ALA A 13 6.28 -21.55 6.15
C ALA A 13 7.58 -21.29 6.94
N ARG A 14 8.20 -20.11 6.76
CA ARG A 14 9.38 -19.70 7.53
C ARG A 14 9.08 -19.45 9.00
N CYS A 15 7.85 -19.07 9.33
CA CYS A 15 7.39 -18.91 10.71
C CYS A 15 6.87 -20.22 11.33
N GLY A 16 6.79 -21.32 10.56
CA GLY A 16 6.20 -22.58 11.00
C GLY A 16 4.69 -22.49 11.25
N LEU A 17 4.00 -21.57 10.56
CA LEU A 17 2.57 -21.33 10.68
C LEU A 17 1.84 -21.98 9.50
N ASP A 18 0.68 -22.56 9.77
CA ASP A 18 -0.20 -23.09 8.73
C ASP A 18 -0.84 -21.96 7.91
N PHE A 19 -1.17 -22.27 6.66
CA PHE A 19 -1.84 -21.34 5.76
C PHE A 19 -3.35 -21.42 5.93
N GLU A 20 -3.97 -20.28 6.23
CA GLU A 20 -5.43 -20.11 6.21
C GLU A 20 -5.85 -19.22 5.03
N PRO A 21 -6.96 -19.53 4.33
CA PRO A 21 -7.46 -18.72 3.21
C PRO A 21 -7.69 -17.24 3.57
N GLU A 22 -8.03 -16.98 4.82
CA GLU A 22 -8.26 -15.66 5.40
C GLU A 22 -7.02 -14.75 5.34
N CYS A 23 -5.81 -15.32 5.26
CA CYS A 23 -4.57 -14.55 5.08
C CYS A 23 -4.54 -13.77 3.76
N ILE A 24 -5.25 -14.25 2.74
CA ILE A 24 -5.36 -13.58 1.42
C ILE A 24 -6.68 -12.78 1.34
N GLU A 25 -7.71 -13.25 2.04
CA GLU A 25 -9.03 -12.61 2.09
C GLU A 25 -9.20 -11.59 3.24
N PHE A 26 -8.10 -11.02 3.75
CA PHE A 26 -8.10 -10.08 4.87
C PHE A 26 -9.07 -8.89 4.69
N HIS A 27 -9.32 -8.50 3.44
CA HIS A 27 -10.22 -7.41 3.06
C HIS A 27 -11.72 -7.74 3.28
N LYS A 28 -12.07 -9.02 3.50
CA LYS A 28 -13.45 -9.46 3.83
C LYS A 28 -13.76 -9.43 5.33
N THR A 29 -12.75 -9.26 6.19
CA THR A 29 -12.96 -9.26 7.64
C THR A 29 -13.62 -7.95 8.09
N GLU A 30 -14.73 -8.04 8.83
CA GLU A 30 -15.53 -6.88 9.27
C GLU A 30 -14.93 -6.08 10.44
N ARG A 31 -13.69 -6.37 10.85
CA ARG A 31 -13.04 -5.72 11.98
C ARG A 31 -12.89 -4.21 11.72
N ILE A 32 -13.29 -3.41 12.72
CA ILE A 32 -13.10 -1.97 12.67
C ILE A 32 -11.61 -1.66 12.89
N VAL A 33 -10.93 -1.23 11.82
CA VAL A 33 -9.57 -0.72 11.87
C VAL A 33 -9.65 0.80 12.08
N ARG A 34 -9.18 1.29 13.23
CA ARG A 34 -9.22 2.71 13.63
C ARG A 34 -7.88 3.42 13.38
N THR A 35 -7.31 3.26 12.20
CA THR A 35 -6.06 3.93 11.80
C THR A 35 -6.29 4.76 10.54
N ALA A 36 -5.49 5.81 10.34
CA ALA A 36 -5.58 6.65 9.13
C ALA A 36 -5.41 5.85 7.82
N SER A 37 -4.77 4.68 7.88
CA SER A 37 -4.57 3.74 6.77
C SER A 37 -5.72 2.75 6.54
N ALA A 38 -6.79 2.78 7.34
CA ALA A 38 -7.87 1.78 7.31
C ALA A 38 -8.56 1.64 5.93
N GLY A 39 -8.71 2.73 5.19
CA GLY A 39 -9.29 2.70 3.84
C GLY A 39 -8.41 1.99 2.79
N GLN A 40 -7.08 2.03 2.96
CA GLN A 40 -6.12 1.35 2.09
C GLN A 40 -6.08 -0.15 2.37
N VAL A 41 -6.10 -0.52 3.66
CA VAL A 41 -6.03 -1.92 4.12
C VAL A 41 -7.30 -2.70 3.79
N ARG A 42 -8.42 -2.04 3.48
CA ARG A 42 -9.68 -2.69 3.07
C ARG A 42 -9.77 -3.01 1.58
N LYS A 43 -8.73 -2.78 0.80
CA LYS A 43 -8.69 -3.13 -0.63
C LYS A 43 -7.80 -4.35 -0.85
N PRO A 44 -8.11 -5.19 -1.85
CA PRO A 44 -7.22 -6.27 -2.26
C PRO A 44 -5.84 -5.75 -2.62
N VAL A 45 -4.81 -6.59 -2.47
CA VAL A 45 -3.45 -6.24 -2.87
C VAL A 45 -3.40 -6.15 -4.40
N TYR A 46 -3.25 -4.94 -4.91
CA TYR A 46 -3.07 -4.70 -6.34
C TYR A 46 -1.67 -4.14 -6.62
N THR A 47 -1.17 -4.41 -7.83
CA THR A 47 0.03 -3.72 -8.32
C THR A 47 -0.33 -2.26 -8.60
N VAL A 48 0.03 -1.37 -7.68
CA VAL A 48 0.02 0.06 -7.97
C VAL A 48 1.10 0.32 -9.02
N ARG A 49 0.72 0.98 -10.11
CA ARG A 49 1.67 1.50 -11.09
C ARG A 49 2.52 2.53 -10.35
N HIS A 50 3.82 2.26 -10.22
CA HIS A 50 4.72 3.27 -9.70
C HIS A 50 4.63 4.50 -10.62
N TRP A 51 4.62 5.69 -10.03
CA TRP A 51 4.78 6.90 -10.83
C TRP A 51 6.11 6.79 -11.57
N ASN A 52 6.09 7.00 -12.88
CA ASN A 52 7.30 7.21 -13.65
C ASN A 52 7.80 8.64 -13.37
N VAL A 53 9.11 8.83 -13.26
CA VAL A 53 9.75 10.13 -12.93
C VAL A 53 9.31 11.25 -13.89
N ALA A 54 9.11 10.96 -15.17
CA ALA A 54 8.58 11.89 -16.15
C ALA A 54 7.10 12.24 -15.89
N THR A 55 6.26 11.27 -15.49
CA THR A 55 4.86 11.56 -15.11
C THR A 55 4.80 12.44 -13.86
N PHE A 56 5.64 12.18 -12.86
CA PHE A 56 5.72 13.01 -11.66
C PHE A 56 6.20 14.43 -11.98
N ARG A 57 7.27 14.57 -12.80
CA ARG A 57 7.78 15.86 -13.26
C ARG A 57 6.74 16.67 -14.04
N ALA A 58 5.97 16.02 -14.91
CA ALA A 58 4.92 16.68 -15.68
C ALA A 58 3.82 17.25 -14.77
N VAL A 59 3.37 16.49 -13.77
CA VAL A 59 2.37 16.96 -12.80
C VAL A 59 2.91 18.13 -11.96
N CYS A 60 4.15 18.04 -11.44
CA CYS A 60 4.75 19.14 -10.69
C CYS A 60 4.94 20.41 -11.55
N ALA A 61 5.24 20.26 -12.84
CA ALA A 61 5.37 21.39 -13.76
C ALA A 61 4.02 22.06 -14.07
N LEU A 62 2.96 21.26 -14.26
CA LEU A 62 1.60 21.75 -14.50
C LEU A 62 0.97 22.37 -13.25
N ALA A 63 1.33 21.91 -12.06
CA ALA A 63 0.86 22.45 -10.79
C ALA A 63 1.51 23.80 -10.39
N GLY A 64 2.25 24.46 -11.30
CA GLY A 64 2.83 25.79 -11.04
C GLY A 64 3.96 25.73 -10.01
N GLY A 65 4.95 24.85 -10.26
CA GLY A 65 6.04 24.54 -9.35
C GLY A 65 6.67 25.74 -8.65
N ASN A 66 6.28 25.97 -7.40
CA ASN A 66 7.10 26.70 -6.45
C ASN A 66 8.00 25.67 -5.74
N ARG A 67 9.31 25.72 -6.00
CA ARG A 67 10.33 24.72 -5.61
C ARG A 67 10.61 24.66 -4.09
N GLY A 68 9.62 24.92 -3.23
CA GLY A 68 9.81 25.12 -1.79
C GLY A 68 8.85 24.39 -0.84
N LEU A 69 7.91 23.57 -1.33
CA LEU A 69 6.93 22.91 -0.46
C LEU A 69 6.94 21.38 -0.65
N ILE A 70 7.97 20.75 -0.11
CA ILE A 70 7.82 19.42 0.50
C ILE A 70 8.07 19.61 1.99
N ALA A 71 7.22 20.41 2.63
CA ALA A 71 7.09 20.39 4.07
C ALA A 71 6.27 19.13 4.40
N ILE A 72 6.95 18.07 4.81
CA ILE A 72 6.32 16.97 5.54
C ILE A 72 5.92 17.57 6.88
N SER A 73 4.72 18.15 6.93
CA SER A 73 4.12 18.62 8.16
C SER A 73 3.64 17.39 8.93
N PHE A 74 4.50 16.83 9.79
CA PHE A 74 4.03 16.08 10.95
C PHE A 74 3.45 17.12 11.93
N ALA A 75 2.13 17.17 12.04
CA ALA A 75 1.44 17.87 13.11
C ALA A 75 1.18 16.83 14.23
N ASP A 76 1.76 17.14 15.40
CA ASP A 76 1.65 16.54 16.76
C ASP A 76 1.58 15.01 16.91
#